data_AF-A0A198YKT1-F1
#
_entry.id   AF-A0A198YKT1-F1
#
_cell.length_a   1.000
_cell.length_b   1.000
_cell.length_c   1.000
_cell.angle_alpha   90.00
_cell.angle_beta   90.00
_cell.angle_gamma   90.00
#
_symmetry.space_group_name_H-M   'P 1'
#
loop_
_entity.id
_entity.type
_entity.pdbx_description
1 polymer ?
#
loop_
_entity_poly.entity_id
_entity_poly.type
_entity_poly.pdbx_seq_one_letter_code
_entity_poly.pdbx_strand_id
1 'polypeptide(L)'
;MSAHNLSDPLTMRLPLDVLSEIEEIAKISNKSRSWVFVRALKSYLAAEGREIIDIARAREDIDAGRGHDLDDVIDEVDAIVKGAAA
;
A
#
# COMPACT_ATOMS: atom_id res chain seq x y z
N MET A 1 1.31 29.64 -9.10
CA MET A 1 2.22 28.49 -8.91
C MET A 1 1.57 27.55 -7.93
N SER A 2 1.19 26.35 -8.36
CA SER A 2 0.47 25.39 -7.52
C SER A 2 1.38 24.96 -6.37
N ALA A 3 1.06 25.41 -5.15
CA ALA A 3 1.76 24.98 -3.94
C ALA A 3 1.71 23.44 -3.91
N HIS A 4 2.87 22.80 -4.09
CA HIS A 4 2.94 21.36 -3.97
C HIS A 4 2.62 21.04 -2.51
N ASN A 5 1.58 20.23 -2.28
CA ASN A 5 1.14 19.81 -0.95
C ASN A 5 2.15 18.80 -0.38
N LEU A 6 3.34 19.31 -0.06
CA LEU A 6 4.46 18.56 0.49
C LEU A 6 4.42 18.69 2.01
N SER A 7 4.86 17.64 2.70
CA SER A 7 5.13 17.73 4.13
C SER A 7 6.28 18.70 4.41
N ASP A 8 6.44 19.07 5.67
CA ASP A 8 7.71 19.61 6.15
C ASP A 8 8.87 18.63 5.87
N PRO A 9 10.12 19.13 5.77
CA PRO A 9 11.28 18.28 5.57
C PRO A 9 11.43 17.24 6.68
N LEU A 10 11.58 15.98 6.27
CA LEU A 10 11.82 14.87 7.19
C LEU A 10 13.33 14.71 7.44
N THR A 11 13.75 14.78 8.70
CA THR A 11 15.13 14.45 9.10
C THR A 11 15.21 12.97 9.44
N MET A 12 16.03 12.21 8.73
CA MET A 12 16.22 10.78 8.96
C MET A 12 17.70 10.39 8.85
N ARG A 13 18.08 9.28 9.50
CA ARG A 13 19.39 8.65 9.33
C ARG A 13 19.25 7.45 8.40
N LEU A 14 20.22 7.28 7.51
CA LEU A 14 20.30 6.16 6.59
C LEU A 14 21.66 5.49 6.72
N PRO A 15 21.75 4.16 6.52
CA PRO A 15 23.02 3.50 6.25
C PRO A 15 23.77 4.20 5.11
N LEU A 16 25.09 4.34 5.24
CA LEU A 16 25.90 5.12 4.29
C LEU A 16 25.96 4.48 2.90
N ASP A 17 25.96 3.17 2.85
CA ASP A 17 25.86 2.36 1.64
C ASP A 17 24.55 2.62 0.89
N VAL A 18 23.41 2.59 1.60
CA VAL A 18 22.09 2.89 1.03
C VAL A 18 22.03 4.33 0.52
N LEU A 19 22.56 5.29 1.29
CA LEU A 19 22.62 6.69 0.84
C LEU A 19 23.44 6.83 -0.45
N SER A 20 24.59 6.17 -0.53
CA SER A 20 25.48 6.19 -1.70
C SER A 20 24.77 5.67 -2.95
N GLU A 21 24.06 4.55 -2.85
CA GLU A 21 23.31 3.99 -3.99
C GLU A 21 22.18 4.93 -4.45
N ILE A 22 21.45 5.54 -3.51
CA ILE A 22 20.40 6.51 -3.83
C ILE A 22 20.97 7.74 -4.55
N GLU A 23 22.14 8.22 -4.12
CA GLU A 23 22.83 9.35 -4.75
C GLU A 23 23.33 9.01 -6.16
N GLU A 24 23.81 7.79 -6.37
CA GLU A 24 24.20 7.30 -7.69
C GLU A 24 22.99 7.19 -8.64
N ILE A 25 21.88 6.60 -8.19
CA ILE A 25 20.64 6.49 -8.98
C ILE A 25 20.11 7.89 -9.35
N ALA A 26 20.11 8.81 -8.39
CA ALA A 26 19.68 10.19 -8.62
C ALA A 26 20.54 10.88 -9.68
N LYS A 27 21.87 10.71 -9.61
CA LYS A 27 22.82 11.25 -10.59
C LYS A 27 22.60 10.66 -11.98
N ILE A 28 22.53 9.33 -12.11
CA ILE A 28 22.32 8.63 -13.40
C ILE A 28 20.99 9.06 -14.02
N SER A 29 19.94 9.20 -13.21
CA SER A 29 18.60 9.55 -13.67
C SER A 29 18.39 11.06 -13.91
N ASN A 30 19.39 11.90 -13.58
CA ASN A 30 19.26 13.35 -13.53
C ASN A 30 18.02 13.81 -12.73
N LYS A 31 17.84 13.24 -11.53
CA LYS A 31 16.75 13.54 -10.58
C LYS A 31 17.31 13.91 -9.21
N SER A 32 16.45 14.43 -8.35
CA SER A 32 16.80 14.70 -6.95
C SER A 32 16.78 13.41 -6.12
N ARG A 33 17.53 13.39 -5.01
CA ARG A 33 17.44 12.33 -3.99
C ARG A 33 16.01 12.12 -3.52
N SER A 34 15.29 13.21 -3.25
CA SER A 34 13.88 13.17 -2.84
C SER A 34 12.99 12.45 -3.86
N TRP A 35 13.27 12.56 -5.16
CA TRP A 35 12.51 11.84 -6.17
C TRP A 35 12.72 10.32 -6.06
N VAL A 36 13.95 9.87 -5.81
CA VAL A 36 14.27 8.44 -5.61
C VAL A 36 13.59 7.93 -4.33
N PHE A 37 13.69 8.67 -3.23
CA PHE A 37 13.01 8.33 -1.97
C PHE A 37 11.50 8.22 -2.12
N VAL A 38 10.85 9.24 -2.68
CA VAL A 38 9.39 9.23 -2.87
C VAL A 38 8.97 8.06 -3.75
N ARG A 39 9.77 7.69 -4.76
CA ARG A 39 9.48 6.52 -5.60
C ARG A 39 9.58 5.22 -4.82
N ALA A 40 10.65 5.02 -4.06
CA ALA A 40 10.83 3.84 -3.22
C ALA A 40 9.71 3.70 -2.19
N LEU A 41 9.36 4.78 -1.50
CA LEU A 41 8.27 4.81 -0.51
C LEU A 41 6.91 4.51 -1.14
N LYS A 42 6.63 5.05 -2.33
CA LYS A 42 5.38 4.73 -3.06
C LYS A 42 5.32 3.25 -3.45
N SER A 43 6.44 2.66 -3.86
CA SER A 43 6.51 1.22 -4.15
C SER A 43 6.22 0.38 -2.91
N TYR A 44 6.83 0.71 -1.76
CA TYR A 44 6.54 0.03 -0.49
C TYR A 44 5.06 0.13 -0.11
N LEU A 45 4.47 1.33 -0.18
CA LEU A 45 3.06 1.57 0.17
C LEU A 45 2.07 0.89 -0.79
N ALA A 46 2.45 0.71 -2.05
CA ALA A 46 1.60 0.03 -3.04
C ALA A 46 1.62 -1.50 -2.89
N ALA A 47 2.71 -2.06 -2.37
CA ALA A 47 2.86 -3.49 -2.12
C ALA A 47 2.60 -3.80 -0.64
N GLU A 48 3.66 -4.10 0.12
CA GLU A 48 3.61 -4.52 1.52
C GLU A 48 2.77 -3.58 2.41
N GLY A 49 2.90 -2.26 2.22
CA GLY A 49 2.14 -1.29 3.01
C GLY A 49 0.62 -1.41 2.82
N ARG A 50 0.15 -1.83 1.64
CA ARG A 50 -1.27 -2.07 1.38
C ARG A 50 -1.74 -3.30 2.14
N GLU A 51 -0.99 -4.40 2.05
CA GLU A 51 -1.32 -5.66 2.73
C GLU A 51 -1.41 -5.49 4.25
N ILE A 52 -0.46 -4.76 4.85
CA ILE A 52 -0.47 -4.47 6.29
C ILE A 52 -1.75 -3.72 6.68
N ILE A 53 -2.13 -2.69 5.92
CA ILE A 53 -3.33 -1.89 6.19
C ILE A 53 -4.59 -2.74 6.02
N ASP A 54 -4.67 -3.54 4.97
CA ASP A 54 -5.85 -4.33 4.65
C ASP A 54 -6.06 -5.45 5.68
N ILE A 55 -4.99 -6.11 6.14
CA ILE A 55 -5.05 -7.08 7.24
C ILE A 55 -5.48 -6.42 8.54
N ALA A 56 -4.95 -5.24 8.86
CA ALA A 56 -5.36 -4.51 10.06
C ALA A 56 -6.86 -4.19 10.04
N ARG A 57 -7.39 -3.73 8.90
CA ARG A 57 -8.82 -3.47 8.70
C ARG A 57 -9.67 -4.73 8.78
N ALA A 58 -9.23 -5.83 8.17
CA ALA A 58 -9.95 -7.10 8.25
C ALA A 58 -10.12 -7.58 9.70
N ARG A 59 -9.10 -7.36 10.55
CA ARG A 59 -9.21 -7.67 11.98
C ARG A 59 -10.21 -6.76 12.69
N GLU A 60 -10.20 -5.45 12.40
CA GLU A 60 -11.20 -4.51 12.93
C GLU A 60 -12.63 -4.86 12.48
N ASP A 61 -12.80 -5.35 11.26
CA ASP A 61 -14.10 -5.81 10.74
C ASP A 61 -14.60 -7.05 11.48
N ILE A 62 -13.72 -8.02 11.74
CA ILE A 62 -14.06 -9.21 12.54
C ILE A 62 -14.46 -8.79 13.96
N ASP A 63 -13.66 -7.94 14.62
CA ASP A 63 -13.91 -7.49 15.99
C ASP A 63 -15.23 -6.69 16.10
N ALA A 64 -15.61 -5.99 15.03
CA ALA A 64 -16.86 -5.24 14.96
C ALA A 64 -18.06 -6.06 14.46
N GLY A 65 -17.90 -7.38 14.26
CA GLY A 65 -18.98 -8.27 13.79
C GLY A 65 -19.39 -8.06 12.33
N ARG A 66 -18.52 -7.45 11.52
CA ARG A 66 -18.73 -7.26 10.07
C ARG A 66 -18.20 -8.42 9.21
N GLY A 67 -17.66 -9.47 9.83
CA GLY A 67 -17.30 -10.71 9.13
C GLY A 67 -18.54 -11.47 8.62
N HIS A 68 -18.35 -12.36 7.66
CA HIS A 68 -19.39 -13.30 7.20
C HIS A 68 -18.90 -14.73 7.39
N ASP A 69 -19.81 -15.63 7.74
CA ASP A 69 -19.50 -17.05 7.77
C ASP A 69 -19.31 -17.57 6.35
N LEU A 70 -18.34 -18.47 6.16
CA LEU A 70 -18.00 -18.98 4.83
C LEU A 70 -19.12 -19.87 4.28
N ASP A 71 -19.73 -20.70 5.12
CA ASP A 71 -20.77 -21.63 4.69
C ASP A 71 -22.01 -20.85 4.22
N ASP A 72 -22.37 -19.77 4.93
CA ASP A 72 -23.45 -18.86 4.54
C ASP A 72 -23.19 -18.21 3.17
N VAL A 73 -21.95 -17.78 2.90
CA VAL A 73 -21.57 -17.17 1.62
C VAL A 73 -21.59 -18.20 0.49
N ILE A 74 -21.18 -19.45 0.75
CA ILE A 74 -21.23 -20.53 -0.24
C ILE A 74 -22.68 -20.79 -0.66
N ASP A 75 -23.59 -20.94 0.31
CA ASP A 75 -25.01 -21.19 0.07
C ASP A 75 -25.66 -20.05 -0.74
N GLU A 76 -25.31 -18.79 -0.43
CA GLU A 76 -25.79 -17.62 -1.18
C GLU A 76 -25.34 -17.66 -2.65
N VAL A 77 -24.06 -17.92 -2.91
CA VAL A 77 -23.51 -17.99 -4.27
C VAL A 77 -24.16 -19.15 -5.04
N ASP A 78 -24.34 -20.30 -4.40
CA ASP A 78 -24.97 -21.48 -5.00
C ASP A 78 -26.41 -21.21 -5.42
N ALA A 79 -27.16 -20.45 -4.60
CA ALA A 79 -28.51 -20.01 -4.91
C ALA A 79 -28.55 -19.03 -6.10
N ILE A 80 -27.61 -18.07 -6.16
CA ILE A 80 -27.51 -17.11 -7.26
C ILE A 80 -27.22 -17.81 -8.59
N VAL A 81 -26.27 -18.75 -8.62
CA VAL A 81 -25.90 -19.50 -9.84
C VAL A 81 -27.08 -20.33 -10.36
N LYS A 82 -27.79 -21.02 -9.46
CA LYS A 82 -28.99 -21.82 -9.82
C LYS A 82 -30.14 -20.94 -10.32
N GLY A 83 -30.31 -19.74 -9.74
CA GLY A 83 -31.32 -18.77 -10.16
C GLY A 83 -31.01 -18.08 -11.50
N ALA A 84 -29.73 -17.83 -11.81
CA ALA A 84 -29.30 -17.21 -13.06
C ALA A 84 -29.31 -18.18 -14.26
N ALA A 85 -29.29 -19.49 -14.01
CA ALA A 85 -29.52 -20.53 -15.02
C ALA A 85 -31.02 -20.81 -15.28
N ALA A 86 -31.89 -20.10 -14.54
CA ALA A 86 -33.35 -19.98 -14.61
C ALA A 86 -33.94 -19.53 -15.95
#